data_AF-A0AAN7I0H1-F1
#
_entry.id   AF-A0AAN7I0H1-F1
#
_cell.length_a   1.000
_cell.length_b   1.000
_cell.length_c   1.000
_cell.angle_alpha   90.00
_cell.angle_beta   90.00
_cell.angle_gamma   90.00
#
_symmetry.space_group_name_H-M   'P 1'
#
loop_
_entity.id
_entity.type
_entity.pdbx_description
1 polymer ?
#
loop_
_entity_poly.entity_id
_entity_poly.type
_entity_poly.pdbx_seq_one_letter_code
_entity_poly.pdbx_strand_id
1 'polypeptide(L)'
;MSEESDPFECRLTFLALLKKVSASQQSIHKVAIYAMRHKNLCEDLYNCLIEQLEQASLNARLNIIYVLDAIFSASQKSRYSGYIDLTRPDLPRIVHAVVANGPKGVLNVPNTQMIINNWKRKQYFEASVLEEAEKPLIECAASSNHTQAITTDSFSKEDILRRMEEDRERHKRLREEIWIRPAEESQDAEFEEFWNTTETLDPESDYEVMMVQNMLRLPNYAWNAMLDQRSAMSQ
;
A
#
# COMPACT_ATOMS: atom_id res chain seq x y z
N MET A 1 14.10 -7.67 -30.40
CA MET A 1 14.48 -9.09 -30.53
C MET A 1 14.27 -9.69 -29.15
N SER A 2 13.18 -10.43 -28.98
CA SER A 2 12.95 -11.23 -27.78
C SER A 2 13.97 -12.35 -27.79
N GLU A 3 15.01 -12.25 -26.95
CA GLU A 3 15.74 -13.43 -26.51
C GLU A 3 14.69 -14.33 -25.85
N GLU A 4 14.34 -15.44 -26.49
CA GLU A 4 13.56 -16.51 -25.86
C GLU A 4 14.44 -17.08 -24.75
N SER A 5 14.36 -16.49 -23.56
CA SER A 5 14.94 -17.08 -22.36
C SER A 5 14.28 -18.43 -22.10
N ASP A 6 15.10 -19.42 -21.80
CA ASP A 6 14.67 -20.76 -21.41
C ASP A 6 13.62 -20.68 -20.27
N PRO A 7 12.44 -21.33 -20.41
CA PRO A 7 11.40 -21.28 -19.39
C PRO A 7 11.87 -21.78 -18.01
N PHE A 8 12.74 -22.79 -17.98
CA PHE A 8 13.25 -23.33 -16.72
C PHE A 8 14.19 -22.35 -16.01
N GLU A 9 15.13 -21.75 -16.74
CA GLU A 9 15.98 -20.67 -16.21
C GLU A 9 15.14 -19.46 -15.73
N CYS A 10 14.08 -19.12 -16.49
CA CYS A 10 13.17 -18.04 -16.12
C CYS A 10 12.51 -18.31 -14.76
N ARG A 11 11.99 -19.53 -14.57
CA ARG A 11 11.36 -19.98 -13.33
C ARG A 11 12.34 -19.95 -12.16
N LEU A 12 13.53 -20.50 -12.35
CA LEU A 12 14.55 -20.56 -11.29
C LEU A 12 14.95 -19.16 -10.81
N THR A 13 15.18 -18.26 -11.76
CA THR A 13 15.52 -16.86 -11.48
C THR A 13 14.37 -16.15 -10.76
N PHE A 14 13.13 -16.35 -11.21
CA PHE A 14 11.96 -15.76 -10.59
C PHE A 14 11.75 -16.23 -9.15
N LEU A 15 11.88 -17.53 -8.88
CA LEU A 15 11.83 -18.08 -7.52
C LEU A 15 12.94 -17.52 -6.64
N ALA A 16 14.15 -17.32 -7.17
CA ALA A 16 15.25 -16.70 -6.43
C ALA A 16 14.98 -15.23 -6.08
N LEU A 17 14.25 -14.51 -6.95
CA LEU A 17 13.78 -13.16 -6.67
C LEU A 17 12.68 -13.16 -5.60
N LEU A 18 11.67 -14.03 -5.72
CA LEU A 18 10.57 -14.15 -4.75
C LEU A 18 11.06 -14.44 -3.33
N LYS A 19 12.05 -15.33 -3.18
CA LYS A 19 12.65 -15.66 -1.88
C LYS A 19 13.32 -14.47 -1.18
N LYS A 20 13.70 -13.43 -1.94
CA LYS A 20 14.39 -12.24 -1.43
C LYS A 20 13.46 -11.04 -1.24
N VAL A 21 12.16 -11.19 -1.50
CA VAL A 21 11.21 -10.07 -1.44
C VAL A 21 11.04 -9.58 0.00
N SER A 22 11.25 -8.27 0.18
CA SER A 22 10.94 -7.53 1.41
C SER A 22 9.88 -6.45 1.15
N ALA A 23 9.53 -5.68 2.18
CA ALA A 23 8.60 -4.55 2.08
C ALA A 23 9.14 -3.36 1.26
N SER A 24 10.41 -3.37 0.87
CA SER A 24 11.04 -2.30 0.10
C SER A 24 10.51 -2.21 -1.34
N GLN A 25 10.30 -0.99 -1.81
CA GLN A 25 9.78 -0.74 -3.16
C GLN A 25 10.69 -1.34 -4.25
N GLN A 26 12.01 -1.21 -4.08
CA GLN A 26 13.00 -1.74 -5.03
C GLN A 26 12.91 -3.26 -5.18
N SER A 27 12.76 -3.98 -4.06
CA SER A 27 12.64 -5.44 -4.11
C SER A 27 11.35 -5.88 -4.80
N ILE A 28 10.23 -5.22 -4.49
CA ILE A 28 8.91 -5.51 -5.07
C ILE A 28 8.93 -5.23 -6.58
N HIS A 29 9.37 -4.03 -6.99
CA HIS A 29 9.41 -3.63 -8.40
C HIS A 29 10.36 -4.50 -9.21
N LYS A 30 11.49 -4.95 -8.63
CA LYS A 30 12.40 -5.85 -9.34
C LYS A 30 11.71 -7.14 -9.77
N VAL A 31 10.87 -7.73 -8.91
CA VAL A 31 10.09 -8.93 -9.26
C VAL A 31 9.02 -8.61 -10.29
N ALA A 32 8.27 -7.52 -10.10
CA ALA A 32 7.22 -7.13 -11.03
C ALA A 32 7.75 -6.83 -12.45
N ILE A 33 8.86 -6.11 -12.56
CA ILE A 33 9.53 -5.82 -13.84
C ILE A 33 9.98 -7.12 -14.51
N TYR A 34 10.53 -8.07 -13.74
CA TYR A 34 10.93 -9.37 -14.27
C TYR A 34 9.72 -10.13 -14.82
N ALA A 35 8.64 -10.23 -14.06
CA ALA A 35 7.39 -10.89 -14.50
C ALA A 35 6.87 -10.28 -15.81
N MET A 36 6.82 -8.95 -15.89
CA MET A 36 6.33 -8.24 -17.08
C MET A 36 7.25 -8.35 -18.29
N ARG A 37 8.57 -8.46 -18.08
CA ARG A 37 9.53 -8.71 -19.15
C ARG A 37 9.32 -10.08 -19.79
N HIS A 38 8.97 -11.07 -18.99
CA HIS A 38 8.72 -12.46 -19.40
C HIS A 38 7.22 -12.79 -19.41
N LYS A 39 6.37 -11.83 -19.81
CA LYS A 39 4.91 -11.99 -19.81
C LYS A 39 4.38 -13.12 -20.70
N ASN A 40 5.18 -13.61 -21.64
CA ASN A 40 4.88 -14.79 -22.45
C ASN A 40 4.83 -16.09 -21.61
N LEU A 41 5.47 -16.09 -20.44
CA LEU A 41 5.48 -17.19 -19.48
C LEU A 41 4.60 -16.88 -18.25
N CYS A 42 3.60 -16.00 -18.40
CA CYS A 42 2.81 -15.50 -17.29
C CYS A 42 2.15 -16.59 -16.45
N GLU A 43 1.66 -17.66 -17.07
CA GLU A 43 1.01 -18.79 -16.38
C GLU A 43 1.98 -19.50 -15.43
N ASP A 44 3.18 -19.84 -15.92
CA ASP A 44 4.20 -20.53 -15.09
C ASP A 44 4.73 -19.62 -13.98
N LEU A 45 4.98 -18.34 -14.29
CA LEU A 45 5.42 -17.37 -13.29
C LEU A 45 4.32 -17.08 -12.24
N TYR A 46 3.05 -17.07 -12.65
CA TYR A 46 1.92 -16.95 -11.73
C TYR A 46 1.81 -18.19 -10.83
N ASN A 47 1.94 -19.40 -11.39
CA ASN A 47 1.96 -20.62 -10.59
C ASN A 47 3.09 -20.58 -9.54
N CYS A 48 4.27 -20.08 -9.90
CA CYS A 48 5.37 -19.88 -8.95
C CYS A 48 5.01 -18.90 -7.82
N LEU A 49 4.29 -17.80 -8.12
CA LEU A 49 3.81 -16.86 -7.09
C LEU A 49 2.87 -17.55 -6.10
N ILE A 50 1.91 -18.33 -6.60
CA ILE A 50 0.92 -19.04 -5.77
C ILE A 50 1.59 -20.14 -4.94
N GLU A 51 2.46 -20.95 -5.55
CA GLU A 51 3.26 -21.96 -4.83
C GLU A 51 4.06 -21.34 -3.67
N GLN A 52 4.71 -20.19 -3.92
CA GLN A 52 5.45 -19.47 -2.88
C GLN A 52 4.52 -18.86 -1.82
N LEU A 53 3.35 -18.36 -2.20
CA LEU A 53 2.36 -17.81 -1.27
C LEU A 53 1.92 -18.86 -0.24
N GLU A 54 1.66 -20.09 -0.70
CA GLU A 54 1.19 -21.17 0.17
C GLU A 54 2.25 -21.61 1.18
N GLN A 55 3.53 -21.64 0.78
CA GLN A 55 4.65 -22.10 1.61
C GLN A 55 5.25 -20.98 2.47
N ALA A 56 4.93 -19.72 2.20
CA ALA A 56 5.52 -18.57 2.85
C ALA A 56 5.03 -18.33 4.29
N SER A 57 5.91 -17.71 5.10
CA SER A 57 5.52 -17.11 6.38
C SER A 57 4.47 -16.01 6.20
N LEU A 58 3.70 -15.71 7.24
CA LEU A 58 2.63 -14.70 7.21
C LEU A 58 3.10 -13.34 6.68
N ASN A 59 4.30 -12.91 7.06
CA ASN A 59 4.87 -11.66 6.59
C ASN A 59 5.31 -11.73 5.12
N ALA A 60 5.92 -12.85 4.70
CA ALA A 60 6.29 -13.05 3.31
C ALA A 60 5.06 -13.17 2.38
N ARG A 61 3.94 -13.74 2.85
CA ARG A 61 2.66 -13.71 2.13
C ARG A 61 2.18 -12.28 1.87
N LEU A 62 2.33 -11.41 2.86
CA LEU A 62 2.01 -9.99 2.68
C LEU A 62 2.94 -9.34 1.63
N ASN A 63 4.24 -9.68 1.61
CA ASN A 63 5.13 -9.20 0.56
C ASN A 63 4.72 -9.67 -0.85
N ILE A 64 4.26 -10.90 -0.99
CA ILE A 64 3.80 -11.46 -2.28
C ILE A 64 2.56 -10.71 -2.80
N ILE A 65 1.59 -10.34 -1.94
CA ILE A 65 0.43 -9.57 -2.39
C ILE A 65 0.83 -8.15 -2.87
N TYR A 66 1.85 -7.53 -2.27
CA TYR A 66 2.42 -6.27 -2.79
C TYR A 66 3.15 -6.46 -4.13
N VAL A 67 3.76 -7.63 -4.36
CA VAL A 67 4.32 -7.98 -5.69
C VAL A 67 3.22 -8.11 -6.73
N LEU A 68 2.09 -8.76 -6.40
CA LEU A 68 0.92 -8.84 -7.29
C LEU A 68 0.39 -7.45 -7.62
N ASP A 69 0.22 -6.57 -6.63
CA ASP A 69 -0.19 -5.18 -6.85
C ASP A 69 0.74 -4.44 -7.83
N ALA A 70 2.05 -4.57 -7.65
CA ALA A 70 3.04 -3.99 -8.55
C ALA A 70 2.99 -4.58 -9.96
N ILE A 71 2.74 -5.89 -10.10
CA ILE A 71 2.53 -6.55 -11.40
C ILE A 71 1.27 -6.00 -12.07
N PHE A 72 0.16 -5.82 -11.35
CA PHE A 72 -1.08 -5.27 -11.92
C PHE A 72 -0.90 -3.83 -12.39
N SER A 73 -0.22 -3.00 -11.60
CA SER A 73 0.14 -1.63 -11.98
C SER A 73 0.98 -1.59 -13.27
N ALA A 74 2.00 -2.46 -13.38
CA ALA A 74 2.82 -2.55 -14.58
C ALA A 74 2.06 -3.15 -15.79
N SER A 75 1.15 -4.09 -15.53
CA SER A 75 0.26 -4.72 -16.50
C SER A 75 -0.69 -3.70 -17.13
N GLN A 76 -1.34 -2.86 -16.30
CA GLN A 76 -2.24 -1.80 -16.76
C GLN A 76 -1.51 -0.77 -17.64
N LYS A 77 -0.32 -0.32 -17.21
CA LYS A 77 0.53 0.59 -18.00
C LYS A 77 0.93 -0.01 -19.36
N SER A 78 1.10 -1.32 -19.41
CA SER A 78 1.48 -2.07 -20.63
C SER A 78 0.28 -2.58 -21.43
N ARG A 79 -0.96 -2.25 -21.01
CA ARG A 79 -2.22 -2.77 -21.59
C ARG A 79 -2.25 -4.30 -21.72
N TYR A 80 -1.70 -4.98 -20.72
CA TYR A 80 -1.69 -6.43 -20.61
C TYR A 80 -2.59 -6.85 -19.45
N SER A 81 -3.45 -7.85 -19.64
CA SER A 81 -4.39 -8.29 -18.60
C SER A 81 -4.06 -9.67 -18.03
N GLY A 82 -3.11 -10.41 -18.60
CA GLY A 82 -2.94 -11.84 -18.30
C GLY A 82 -2.75 -12.16 -16.81
N TYR A 83 -1.95 -11.39 -16.06
CA TYR A 83 -1.81 -11.61 -14.62
C TYR A 83 -3.08 -11.28 -13.83
N ILE A 84 -3.84 -10.27 -14.24
CA ILE A 84 -5.13 -9.91 -13.63
C ILE A 84 -6.15 -11.03 -13.90
N ASP A 85 -6.19 -11.53 -15.13
CA ASP A 85 -7.10 -12.59 -15.55
C ASP A 85 -6.82 -13.92 -14.83
N LEU A 86 -5.55 -14.27 -14.66
CA LEU A 86 -5.12 -15.44 -13.87
C LEU A 86 -5.46 -15.29 -12.39
N THR A 87 -5.33 -14.08 -11.84
CA THR A 87 -5.58 -13.85 -10.40
C THR A 87 -7.07 -13.80 -10.06
N ARG A 88 -7.93 -13.37 -10.99
CA ARG A 88 -9.37 -13.18 -10.77
C ARG A 88 -10.06 -14.38 -10.08
N PRO A 89 -9.95 -15.64 -10.56
CA PRO A 89 -10.60 -16.78 -9.92
C PRO A 89 -10.00 -17.15 -8.55
N ASP A 90 -8.71 -16.86 -8.34
CA ASP A 90 -7.99 -17.24 -7.12
C ASP A 90 -8.03 -16.14 -6.04
N LEU A 91 -8.56 -14.95 -6.35
CA LEU A 91 -8.47 -13.78 -5.47
C LEU A 91 -8.98 -14.06 -4.04
N PRO A 92 -10.16 -14.69 -3.82
CA PRO A 92 -10.60 -15.00 -2.47
C PRO A 92 -9.66 -15.97 -1.74
N ARG A 93 -9.12 -16.96 -2.44
CA ARG A 93 -8.15 -17.93 -1.89
C ARG A 93 -6.85 -17.26 -1.50
N ILE A 94 -6.33 -16.35 -2.33
CA ILE A 94 -5.11 -15.57 -2.07
C ILE A 94 -5.29 -14.72 -0.83
N VAL A 95 -6.39 -13.97 -0.74
CA VAL A 95 -6.68 -13.12 0.42
C VAL A 95 -6.81 -13.97 1.69
N HIS A 96 -7.57 -15.06 1.64
CA HIS A 96 -7.67 -16.01 2.74
C HIS A 96 -6.30 -16.55 3.18
N ALA A 97 -5.42 -16.91 2.24
CA ALA A 97 -4.06 -17.37 2.58
C ALA A 97 -3.23 -16.29 3.31
N VAL A 98 -3.44 -15.01 3.00
CA VAL A 98 -2.72 -13.89 3.63
C VAL A 98 -3.26 -13.58 5.04
N VAL A 99 -4.58 -13.67 5.26
CA VAL A 99 -5.23 -13.20 6.50
C VAL A 99 -5.74 -14.31 7.42
N ALA A 100 -6.07 -15.50 6.93
CA ALA A 100 -6.70 -16.57 7.71
C ALA A 100 -5.71 -17.67 8.12
N ASN A 101 -4.50 -17.28 8.53
CA ASN A 101 -3.44 -18.20 8.99
C ASN A 101 -3.39 -18.31 10.53
N GLY A 102 -4.52 -18.71 11.12
CA GLY A 102 -4.69 -18.79 12.58
C GLY A 102 -4.76 -17.41 13.27
N PRO A 103 -4.57 -17.34 14.60
CA PRO A 103 -4.75 -16.09 15.37
C PRO A 103 -3.78 -14.97 14.97
N LYS A 104 -2.67 -15.31 14.32
CA LYS A 104 -1.66 -14.36 13.84
C LYS A 104 -2.07 -13.64 12.55
N GLY A 105 -3.02 -14.22 11.82
CA GLY A 105 -3.55 -13.74 10.54
C GLY A 105 -4.04 -12.29 10.56
N VAL A 106 -4.64 -11.90 11.70
CA VAL A 106 -5.18 -10.56 11.95
C VAL A 106 -4.16 -9.45 11.69
N LEU A 107 -2.87 -9.70 11.93
CA LEU A 107 -1.80 -8.71 11.74
C LEU A 107 -1.69 -8.21 10.29
N ASN A 108 -2.14 -9.00 9.32
CA ASN A 108 -2.13 -8.61 7.91
C ASN A 108 -3.42 -7.91 7.47
N VAL A 109 -4.50 -7.94 8.26
CA VAL A 109 -5.82 -7.42 7.87
C VAL A 109 -5.76 -5.95 7.44
N PRO A 110 -5.17 -5.01 8.21
CA PRO A 110 -5.16 -3.59 7.81
C PRO A 110 -4.44 -3.34 6.49
N ASN A 111 -3.29 -3.99 6.29
CA ASN A 111 -2.50 -3.87 5.06
C ASN A 111 -3.22 -4.47 3.86
N THR A 112 -3.87 -5.63 4.06
CA THR A 112 -4.60 -6.33 2.99
C THR A 112 -5.85 -5.55 2.60
N GLN A 113 -6.56 -4.98 3.57
CA GLN A 113 -7.69 -4.08 3.35
C GLN A 113 -7.28 -2.85 2.52
N MET A 114 -6.14 -2.24 2.85
CA MET A 114 -5.60 -1.10 2.11
C MET A 114 -5.32 -1.46 0.64
N ILE A 115 -4.74 -2.63 0.38
CA ILE A 115 -4.49 -3.13 -0.98
C ILE A 115 -5.80 -3.34 -1.74
N ILE A 116 -6.80 -3.99 -1.13
CA ILE A 116 -8.11 -4.22 -1.77
C ILE A 116 -8.80 -2.90 -2.11
N ASN A 117 -8.77 -1.93 -1.19
CA ASN A 117 -9.29 -0.58 -1.45
C ASN A 117 -8.54 0.10 -2.61
N ASN A 118 -7.24 -0.11 -2.72
CA ASN A 118 -6.46 0.37 -3.87
C ASN A 118 -6.90 -0.29 -5.18
N TRP A 119 -7.12 -1.61 -5.18
CA TRP A 119 -7.61 -2.35 -6.33
C TRP A 119 -9.03 -1.93 -6.75
N LYS A 120 -9.90 -1.60 -5.80
CA LYS A 120 -11.21 -0.97 -6.06
C LYS A 120 -11.04 0.37 -6.76
N ARG A 121 -10.17 1.26 -6.26
CA ARG A 121 -9.94 2.57 -6.90
C ARG A 121 -9.32 2.45 -8.30
N LYS A 122 -8.37 1.53 -8.49
CA LYS A 122 -7.69 1.30 -9.78
C LYS A 122 -8.52 0.48 -10.76
N GLN A 123 -9.65 -0.09 -10.31
CA GLN A 123 -10.56 -0.90 -11.11
C GLN A 123 -9.84 -2.08 -11.80
N TYR A 124 -8.94 -2.76 -11.06
CA TYR A 124 -8.27 -3.96 -11.59
C TYR A 124 -9.22 -5.15 -11.73
N PHE A 125 -10.20 -5.24 -10.84
CA PHE A 125 -11.18 -6.32 -10.79
C PHE A 125 -12.59 -5.75 -10.70
N GLU A 126 -13.58 -6.56 -11.05
CA GLU A 126 -14.99 -6.23 -10.84
C GLU A 126 -15.33 -6.13 -9.35
N ALA A 127 -16.29 -5.25 -9.01
CA ALA A 127 -16.68 -5.00 -7.63
C ALA A 127 -17.16 -6.29 -6.92
N SER A 128 -17.90 -7.15 -7.60
CA SER A 128 -18.41 -8.43 -7.07
C SER A 128 -17.29 -9.37 -6.62
N VAL A 129 -16.23 -9.47 -7.41
CA VAL A 129 -15.06 -10.33 -7.11
C VAL A 129 -14.29 -9.78 -5.90
N LEU A 130 -14.16 -8.45 -5.80
CA LEU A 130 -13.50 -7.80 -4.67
C LEU A 130 -14.31 -7.91 -3.38
N GLU A 131 -15.64 -7.81 -3.45
CA GLU A 131 -16.54 -8.04 -2.32
C GLU A 131 -16.46 -9.48 -1.81
N GLU A 132 -16.39 -10.46 -2.71
CA GLU A 132 -16.19 -11.86 -2.32
C GLU A 132 -14.82 -12.07 -1.66
N ALA A 133 -13.76 -11.48 -2.22
CA ALA A 133 -12.43 -11.55 -1.66
C ALA A 133 -12.28 -10.82 -0.31
N GLU A 134 -13.19 -9.90 0.02
CA GLU A 134 -13.17 -9.17 1.29
C GLU A 134 -13.80 -9.96 2.46
N LYS A 135 -14.67 -10.94 2.18
CA LYS A 135 -15.34 -11.76 3.22
C LYS A 135 -14.35 -12.36 4.25
N PRO A 136 -13.23 -12.99 3.85
CA PRO A 136 -12.25 -13.53 4.80
C PRO A 136 -11.62 -12.46 5.70
N LEU A 137 -11.47 -11.22 5.24
CA LEU A 137 -10.95 -10.13 6.08
C LEU A 137 -11.95 -9.74 7.16
N ILE A 138 -13.22 -9.61 6.80
CA ILE A 138 -14.28 -9.21 7.72
C ILE A 138 -14.45 -10.28 8.81
N GLU A 139 -14.47 -11.55 8.42
CA GLU A 139 -14.55 -12.69 9.34
C GLU A 139 -13.34 -12.75 10.30
N CYS A 140 -12.13 -12.53 9.78
CA CYS A 140 -10.91 -12.48 10.57
C CYS A 140 -10.89 -11.29 11.54
N ALA A 141 -11.30 -10.10 11.07
CA ALA A 141 -11.40 -8.89 11.89
C ALA A 141 -12.44 -9.05 13.02
N ALA A 142 -13.60 -9.63 12.71
CA ALA A 142 -14.66 -9.89 13.69
C ALA A 142 -14.22 -10.91 14.76
N SER A 143 -13.48 -11.94 14.35
CA SER A 143 -12.93 -12.96 15.26
C SER A 143 -11.89 -12.40 16.23
N SER A 144 -11.19 -11.32 15.86
CA SER A 144 -10.14 -10.70 16.68
C SER A 144 -10.67 -9.92 17.89
N ASN A 145 -11.97 -9.59 17.95
CA ASN A 145 -12.56 -8.90 19.10
C ASN A 145 -12.65 -9.80 20.34
N HIS A 146 -12.42 -11.11 20.20
CA HIS A 146 -12.18 -12.01 21.34
C HIS A 146 -10.69 -12.02 21.68
N THR A 147 -10.33 -11.24 22.69
CA THR A 147 -9.01 -11.06 23.28
C THR A 147 -8.40 -12.40 23.71
N GLN A 148 -7.79 -13.13 22.78
CA GLN A 148 -6.66 -13.97 23.11
C GLN A 148 -5.43 -13.12 22.83
N ALA A 149 -4.82 -12.62 23.91
CA ALA A 149 -3.49 -12.05 23.86
C ALA A 149 -2.63 -12.99 23.02
N ILE A 150 -2.22 -12.54 21.82
CA ILE A 150 -1.28 -13.26 20.97
C ILE A 150 -0.10 -13.56 21.88
N THR A 151 0.04 -14.81 22.30
CA THR A 151 1.09 -15.18 23.23
C THR A 151 2.41 -14.88 22.53
N THR A 152 3.18 -13.97 23.14
CA THR A 152 4.47 -13.50 22.64
C THR A 152 5.48 -14.64 22.47
N ASP A 153 5.19 -15.80 23.06
CA ASP A 153 5.96 -17.06 22.94
C ASP A 153 5.98 -17.67 21.53
N SER A 154 5.19 -17.13 20.59
CA SER A 154 5.01 -17.78 19.30
C SER A 154 5.89 -17.23 18.16
N PHE A 155 6.68 -16.18 18.35
CA PHE A 155 7.57 -15.62 17.32
C PHE A 155 9.00 -15.45 17.83
N SER A 156 9.97 -15.71 16.96
CA SER A 156 11.36 -15.38 17.27
C SER A 156 11.54 -13.86 17.37
N LYS A 157 12.45 -13.40 18.24
CA LYS A 157 12.77 -11.97 18.36
C LYS A 157 13.19 -11.37 17.01
N GLU A 158 13.93 -12.15 16.21
CA GLU A 158 14.38 -11.74 14.87
C GLU A 158 13.21 -11.54 13.92
N ASP A 159 12.22 -12.45 13.91
CA ASP A 159 11.03 -12.30 13.08
C ASP A 159 10.17 -11.10 13.48
N ILE A 160 10.07 -10.82 14.78
CA ILE A 160 9.35 -9.64 15.29
C ILE A 160 10.05 -8.37 14.80
N LEU A 161 11.37 -8.25 14.99
CA LEU A 161 12.12 -7.07 14.56
C LEU A 161 12.06 -6.87 13.05
N ARG A 162 12.20 -7.96 12.28
CA ARG A 162 12.06 -7.93 10.83
C ARG A 162 10.67 -7.46 10.41
N ARG A 163 9.61 -7.96 11.06
CA ARG A 163 8.24 -7.52 10.78
C ARG A 163 8.04 -6.04 11.12
N MET A 164 8.54 -5.58 12.26
CA MET A 164 8.45 -4.17 12.65
C MET A 164 9.13 -3.26 11.64
N GLU A 165 10.30 -3.64 11.15
CA GLU A 165 11.02 -2.85 10.13
C GLU A 165 10.28 -2.86 8.78
N GLU A 166 9.75 -4.01 8.38
CA GLU A 166 8.93 -4.10 7.17
C GLU A 166 7.64 -3.27 7.26
N ASP A 167 6.96 -3.25 8.40
CA ASP A 167 5.76 -2.43 8.61
C ASP A 167 6.10 -0.93 8.65
N ARG A 168 7.25 -0.54 9.23
CA ARG A 168 7.77 0.84 9.13
C ARG A 168 7.99 1.25 7.69
N GLU A 169 8.62 0.39 6.90
CA GLU A 169 8.89 0.66 5.49
C GLU A 169 7.58 0.77 4.68
N ARG A 170 6.57 -0.05 4.96
CA ARG A 170 5.23 0.09 4.34
C ARG A 170 4.59 1.43 4.68
N HIS A 171 4.63 1.82 5.95
CA HIS A 171 4.01 3.06 6.40
C HIS A 171 4.71 4.29 5.81
N LYS A 172 6.05 4.24 5.74
CA LYS A 172 6.85 5.25 5.04
C LYS A 172 6.41 5.40 3.58
N ARG A 173 6.28 4.30 2.84
CA ARG A 173 5.80 4.33 1.44
C ARG A 173 4.40 4.91 1.31
N LEU A 174 3.47 4.53 2.18
CA LEU A 174 2.12 5.09 2.19
C LEU A 174 2.15 6.62 2.34
N ARG A 175 3.03 7.14 3.20
CA ARG A 175 3.20 8.58 3.41
C ARG A 175 3.89 9.28 2.23
N GLU A 176 4.72 8.57 1.47
CA GLU A 176 5.32 9.07 0.23
C GLU A 176 4.32 9.07 -0.94
N GLU A 177 3.30 8.22 -0.91
CA GLU A 177 2.32 8.10 -2.00
C GLU A 177 1.06 8.94 -1.80
N ILE A 178 0.69 9.26 -0.55
CA ILE A 178 -0.59 9.92 -0.22
C ILE A 178 -0.79 11.29 -0.89
N TRP A 179 0.29 12.00 -1.21
CA TRP A 179 0.25 13.33 -1.83
C TRP A 179 0.38 13.30 -3.36
N ILE A 180 0.53 12.12 -3.98
CA ILE A 180 0.67 11.98 -5.43
C ILE A 180 -0.71 12.03 -6.10
N ARG A 181 -0.89 12.98 -7.02
CA ARG A 181 -2.10 13.11 -7.86
C ARG A 181 -1.91 12.42 -9.23
N PRO A 182 -2.88 11.62 -9.70
CA PRO A 182 -2.83 11.04 -11.06
C PRO A 182 -2.90 12.11 -12.15
N ALA A 183 -2.23 11.88 -13.28
CA ALA A 183 -2.26 12.83 -14.40
C ALA A 183 -3.60 12.84 -15.16
N GLU A 184 -4.38 11.76 -15.01
CA GLU A 184 -5.69 11.59 -15.65
C GLU A 184 -6.86 12.17 -14.83
N GLU A 185 -6.57 12.78 -13.68
CA GLU A 185 -7.59 13.36 -12.81
C GLU A 185 -8.22 14.62 -13.43
N SER A 186 -9.47 14.92 -13.07
CA SER A 186 -10.11 16.17 -13.50
C SER A 186 -9.35 17.38 -12.97
N GLN A 187 -9.29 18.47 -13.74
CA GLN A 187 -8.61 19.70 -13.33
C GLN A 187 -9.15 20.26 -12.00
N ASP A 188 -10.44 20.07 -11.74
CA ASP A 188 -11.08 20.57 -10.52
C ASP A 188 -10.98 19.60 -9.33
N ALA A 189 -10.46 18.38 -9.54
CA ALA A 189 -10.44 17.37 -8.49
C ALA A 189 -9.56 17.76 -7.29
N GLU A 190 -8.49 18.52 -7.52
CA GLU A 190 -7.66 19.08 -6.44
C GLU A 190 -8.46 20.06 -5.60
N PHE A 191 -9.15 20.99 -6.28
CA PHE A 191 -10.00 21.96 -5.62
C PHE A 191 -11.13 21.29 -4.83
N GLU A 192 -11.84 20.33 -5.42
CA GLU A 192 -12.96 19.65 -4.75
C GLU A 192 -12.49 18.84 -3.54
N GLU A 193 -11.35 18.17 -3.60
CA GLU A 193 -10.79 17.48 -2.43
C GLU A 193 -10.45 18.48 -1.32
N PHE A 194 -9.78 19.58 -1.64
CA PHE A 194 -9.51 20.62 -0.65
C PHE A 194 -10.80 21.22 -0.10
N TRP A 195 -11.79 21.51 -0.94
CA TRP A 195 -13.06 22.08 -0.51
C TRP A 195 -13.79 21.18 0.49
N ASN A 196 -13.74 19.86 0.28
CA ASN A 196 -14.38 18.88 1.16
C ASN A 196 -13.58 18.54 2.42
N THR A 197 -12.26 18.75 2.41
CA THR A 197 -11.35 18.34 3.50
C THR A 197 -10.87 19.50 4.35
N THR A 198 -10.95 20.74 3.83
CA THR A 198 -10.43 21.92 4.53
C THR A 198 -11.21 22.15 5.81
N GLU A 199 -10.50 22.23 6.92
CA GLU A 199 -11.06 22.54 8.22
C GLU A 199 -11.37 24.03 8.35
N THR A 200 -12.22 24.40 9.29
CA THR A 200 -12.49 25.80 9.60
C THR A 200 -11.22 26.47 10.11
N LEU A 201 -10.98 27.71 9.65
CA LEU A 201 -9.86 28.53 10.10
C LEU A 201 -9.77 28.58 11.63
N ASP A 202 -8.64 28.13 12.17
CA ASP A 202 -8.32 28.20 13.59
C ASP A 202 -7.58 29.52 13.89
N PRO A 203 -8.19 30.45 14.64
CA PRO A 203 -7.56 31.71 14.99
C PRO A 203 -6.27 31.58 15.81
N GLU A 204 -6.03 30.45 16.49
CA GLU A 204 -4.83 30.28 17.33
C GLU A 204 -3.65 29.77 16.50
N SER A 205 -3.82 28.69 15.74
CA SER A 205 -2.76 28.15 14.87
C SER A 205 -2.60 28.93 13.56
N ASP A 206 -3.69 29.16 12.81
CA ASP A 206 -3.57 29.67 11.43
C ASP A 206 -3.14 31.13 11.38
N TYR A 207 -3.65 31.97 12.30
CA TYR A 207 -3.22 33.36 12.37
C TYR A 207 -1.76 33.52 12.77
N GLU A 208 -1.22 32.63 13.61
CA GLU A 208 0.20 32.63 13.93
C GLU A 208 1.03 32.39 12.66
N VAL A 209 0.68 31.35 11.88
CA VAL A 209 1.36 31.05 10.61
C VAL A 209 1.25 32.23 9.64
N MET A 210 0.06 32.81 9.47
CA MET A 210 -0.14 33.98 8.61
C MET A 210 0.68 35.20 9.06
N MET A 211 0.76 35.44 10.38
CA MET A 211 1.53 36.55 10.95
C MET A 211 3.03 36.35 10.71
N VAL A 212 3.54 35.13 10.92
CA VAL A 212 4.95 34.79 10.66
C VAL A 212 5.29 35.04 9.19
N GLN A 213 4.44 34.63 8.25
CA GLN A 213 4.66 34.88 6.82
C GLN A 213 4.67 36.38 6.49
N ASN A 214 3.77 37.16 7.10
CA ASN A 214 3.73 38.61 6.92
C ASN A 214 5.00 39.29 7.47
N MET A 215 5.47 38.87 8.64
CA MET A 215 6.71 39.37 9.24
C MET A 215 7.93 39.08 8.37
N LEU A 216 8.02 37.87 7.79
CA LEU A 216 9.07 37.52 6.83
C LEU A 216 9.01 38.39 5.56
N ARG A 217 7.80 38.69 5.08
CA ARG A 217 7.59 39.51 3.88
C ARG A 217 7.93 40.99 4.10
N LEU A 218 7.69 41.53 5.29
CA LEU A 218 7.95 42.92 5.68
C LEU A 218 8.77 43.00 6.98
N PRO A 219 10.07 42.67 6.95
CA PRO A 219 10.88 42.60 8.16
C PRO A 219 11.06 43.95 8.87
N ASN A 220 10.94 45.06 8.13
CA ASN A 220 11.11 46.42 8.64
C ASN A 220 9.80 47.11 9.01
N TYR A 221 8.65 46.43 8.88
CA TYR A 221 7.38 46.99 9.31
C TYR A 221 7.30 47.02 10.84
N ALA A 222 6.65 48.02 11.41
CA ALA A 222 6.52 48.21 12.85
C ALA A 222 5.49 47.26 13.46
N TRP A 223 5.72 45.95 13.37
CA TRP A 223 4.82 44.90 13.83
C TRP A 223 4.45 45.03 15.31
N ASN A 224 5.40 45.40 16.17
CA ASN A 224 5.17 45.58 17.60
C ASN A 224 4.08 46.63 17.86
N ALA A 225 4.13 47.78 17.15
CA ALA A 225 3.13 48.83 17.30
C ALA A 225 1.73 48.38 16.87
N MET A 226 1.64 47.54 15.84
CA MET A 226 0.36 46.97 15.37
C MET A 226 -0.20 45.93 16.36
N LEU A 227 0.66 45.06 16.90
CA LEU A 227 0.25 44.01 17.83
C LEU A 227 -0.15 44.58 19.20
N ASP A 228 0.55 45.62 19.67
CA ASP A 228 0.23 46.32 20.92
C ASP A 228 -1.16 47.00 20.86
N GLN A 229 -1.52 47.57 19.70
CA GLN A 229 -2.86 48.14 19.49
C GLN A 229 -3.97 47.09 19.55
N ARG A 230 -3.72 45.87 19.07
CA ARG A 230 -4.70 44.77 19.11
C ARG A 230 -4.95 44.29 20.54
N SER A 231 -3.91 44.19 21.36
CA SER A 231 -4.02 43.83 22.79
C SER A 231 -4.83 44.86 23.58
N ALA A 232 -4.72 46.15 23.23
CA ALA A 232 -5.48 47.22 23.86
C ALA A 232 -6.97 47.26 23.47
N MET A 233 -7.35 46.68 22.32
CA MET A 233 -8.73 46.63 21.83
C MET A 233 -9.50 45.36 22.25
N SER A 234 -8.81 44.36 22.78
CA SER A 234 -9.39 43.08 23.21
C SER A 234 -9.68 43.01 24.73
N GLN A 235 -9.48 44.12 25.46
CA GLN A 235 -9.95 44.34 26.84
C GLN A 235 -11.24 45.16 26.83
#